data_AF-A0A4Q9VZ11-F1
#
_entry.id   AF-A0A4Q9VZ11-F1
#
_cell.length_a   1.000
_cell.length_b   1.000
_cell.length_c   1.000
_cell.angle_alpha   90.00
_cell.angle_beta   90.00
_cell.angle_gamma   90.00
#
_symmetry.space_group_name_H-M   'P 1'
#
loop_
_entity.id
_entity.type
_entity.pdbx_description
1 polymer ?
#
loop_
_entity_poly.entity_id
_entity_poly.type
_entity_poly.pdbx_seq_one_letter_code
_entity_poly.pdbx_strand_id
1 'polypeptide(L)'
;IIPAIVAGGLLMGLNNIFTAKDLFYDGKSIIDVHSQFSGLADMINIFANAPFTLLPILIGFSAAKRFGGNPYLGAALGMILVHPGLMSAYDFPKALEEGKAIPHWDVFGLHINEVGYQGQVLPMLVATYI
;
A
#
# COMPACT_ATOMS: atom_id res chain seq x y z
N ILE A 1 -9.61 -7.38 10.27
CA ILE A 1 -8.45 -6.69 9.66
C ILE A 1 -7.12 -7.16 10.28
N ILE A 2 -6.98 -7.16 11.61
CA ILE A 2 -5.72 -7.53 12.31
C ILE A 2 -5.05 -8.82 11.80
N PRO A 3 -5.75 -9.97 11.63
CA PRO A 3 -5.08 -11.19 11.17
C PRO A 3 -4.43 -11.07 9.78
N ALA A 4 -5.06 -10.33 8.86
CA ALA A 4 -4.53 -10.12 7.52
C ALA A 4 -3.26 -9.24 7.54
N ILE A 5 -3.25 -8.21 8.39
CA ILE A 5 -2.08 -7.33 8.58
C ILE A 5 -0.94 -8.10 9.23
N VAL A 6 -1.24 -8.94 10.23
CA VAL A 6 -0.22 -9.77 10.90
C VAL A 6 0.39 -10.77 9.91
N ALA A 7 -0.43 -11.47 9.12
CA ALA A 7 0.04 -12.38 8.09
C ALA A 7 0.89 -11.65 7.03
N GLY A 8 0.42 -10.50 6.54
CA GLY A 8 1.17 -9.67 5.58
C GLY A 8 2.51 -9.21 6.14
N GLY A 9 2.56 -8.75 7.39
CA GLY A 9 3.79 -8.32 8.06
C GLY A 9 4.79 -9.46 8.26
N LEU A 10 4.32 -10.66 8.65
CA LEU A 10 5.17 -11.84 8.74
C LEU A 10 5.74 -12.26 7.38
N LEU A 11 4.91 -12.23 6.33
CA LEU A 11 5.35 -12.52 4.97
C LEU A 11 6.33 -11.46 4.45
N MET A 12 6.16 -10.19 4.84
CA MET A 12 7.10 -9.12 4.49
C MET A 12 8.46 -9.33 5.17
N GLY A 13 8.45 -9.72 6.45
CA GLY A 13 9.66 -10.11 7.16
C GLY A 13 10.37 -11.28 6.47
N LEU A 14 9.62 -12.30 6.07
CA LEU A 14 10.15 -13.42 5.31
C LEU A 14 10.70 -13.00 3.94
N ASN A 15 9.99 -12.14 3.20
CA ASN A 15 10.47 -11.59 1.93
C ASN A 15 11.80 -10.87 2.12
N ASN A 16 11.93 -10.06 3.16
CA ASN A 16 13.15 -9.32 3.44
C ASN A 16 14.35 -10.23 3.71
N ILE A 17 14.16 -11.45 4.25
CA ILE A 17 15.24 -12.44 4.39
C ILE A 17 15.77 -12.85 3.01
N PHE A 18 14.90 -12.97 2.01
CA PHE A 18 15.28 -13.34 0.65
C PHE A 18 15.88 -12.18 -0.16
N THR A 19 15.38 -10.96 0.05
CA THR A 19 15.71 -9.79 -0.78
C THR A 19 16.73 -8.84 -0.16
N ALA A 20 17.05 -8.96 1.13
CA ALA A 20 18.06 -8.13 1.77
C ALA A 20 19.46 -8.45 1.22
N LYS A 21 20.17 -7.42 0.75
CA LYS A 21 21.59 -7.49 0.43
C LYS A 21 22.40 -7.58 1.70
N ASP A 22 23.58 -8.20 1.63
CA ASP A 22 24.55 -8.28 2.73
C ASP A 22 24.11 -9.14 3.93
N LEU A 23 22.92 -9.75 3.87
CA LEU A 23 22.43 -10.60 4.95
C LEU A 23 23.08 -11.99 4.95
N PHE A 24 23.29 -12.56 3.75
CA PHE A 24 23.90 -13.89 3.57
C PHE A 24 25.08 -13.89 2.59
N TYR A 25 25.14 -12.91 1.68
CA TYR A 25 26.20 -12.78 0.68
C TYR A 25 26.63 -11.32 0.59
N ASP A 26 27.94 -11.08 0.52
CA ASP A 26 28.50 -9.74 0.41
C ASP A 26 28.10 -9.09 -0.94
N GLY A 27 27.43 -7.94 -0.86
CA GLY A 27 26.90 -7.17 -1.99
C GLY A 27 25.70 -7.79 -2.73
N LYS A 28 25.18 -8.94 -2.29
CA LYS A 28 24.11 -9.69 -3.00
C LYS A 28 23.04 -10.22 -2.04
N SER A 29 21.80 -10.29 -2.52
CA SER A 29 20.70 -10.97 -1.84
C SER A 29 20.63 -12.45 -2.21
N ILE A 30 19.82 -13.24 -1.49
CA ILE A 30 19.61 -14.66 -1.83
C ILE A 30 19.05 -14.78 -3.25
N ILE A 31 18.12 -13.90 -3.64
CA ILE A 31 17.51 -13.92 -4.97
C ILE A 31 18.49 -13.54 -6.08
N ASP A 32 19.52 -12.73 -5.80
CA ASP A 32 20.57 -12.37 -6.77
C ASP A 32 21.49 -13.56 -7.08
N VAL A 33 21.74 -14.42 -6.08
CA VAL A 33 22.58 -15.62 -6.22
C VAL A 33 21.76 -16.81 -6.75
N HIS A 34 20.49 -16.89 -6.36
CA HIS A 34 19.58 -17.97 -6.70
C HIS A 34 18.36 -17.45 -7.47
N SER A 35 18.61 -17.03 -8.71
CA SER A 35 17.59 -16.47 -9.61
C SER A 35 16.36 -17.39 -9.82
N GLN A 36 16.50 -18.71 -9.63
CA GLN A 36 15.36 -19.63 -9.67
C GLN A 36 14.27 -19.35 -8.62
N PHE A 37 14.60 -18.66 -7.52
CA PHE A 37 13.65 -18.28 -6.47
C PHE A 37 13.11 -16.86 -6.62
N SER A 38 13.54 -16.09 -7.64
CA SER A 38 13.08 -14.71 -7.85
C SER A 38 11.55 -14.63 -7.97
N GLY A 39 10.93 -15.51 -8.77
CA GLY A 39 9.48 -15.53 -8.94
C GLY A 39 8.71 -15.89 -7.65
N LEU A 40 9.30 -16.73 -6.80
CA LEU A 40 8.73 -17.05 -5.48
C LEU A 40 8.82 -15.83 -4.55
N ALA A 41 9.95 -15.14 -4.53
CA ALA A 41 10.12 -13.93 -3.74
C ALA A 41 9.15 -12.82 -4.20
N ASP A 42 8.99 -12.61 -5.50
CA ASP A 42 8.02 -11.66 -6.05
C ASP A 42 6.59 -12.01 -5.64
N MET A 43 6.21 -13.29 -5.70
CA MET A 43 4.90 -13.75 -5.24
C MET A 43 4.69 -13.49 -3.73
N ILE A 44 5.69 -13.81 -2.91
CA ILE A 44 5.64 -13.54 -1.46
C ILE A 44 5.52 -12.03 -1.22
N ASN A 45 6.25 -11.21 -1.95
CA ASN A 45 6.20 -9.75 -1.84
C ASN A 45 4.80 -9.21 -2.14
N ILE A 46 4.15 -9.69 -3.22
CA ILE A 46 2.78 -9.31 -3.56
C ILE A 46 1.82 -9.69 -2.44
N PHE A 47 1.91 -10.91 -1.92
CA PHE A 47 1.04 -11.39 -0.84
C PHE A 47 1.26 -10.62 0.46
N ALA A 48 2.52 -10.28 0.76
CA ALA A 48 2.91 -9.50 1.92
C ALA A 48 2.38 -8.07 1.87
N ASN A 49 2.49 -7.41 0.71
CA ASN A 49 2.12 -6.01 0.53
C ASN A 49 0.62 -5.79 0.36
N ALA A 50 -0.12 -6.73 -0.21
CA ALA A 50 -1.54 -6.55 -0.53
C ALA A 50 -2.41 -6.05 0.65
N PRO A 51 -2.31 -6.59 1.88
CA PRO A 51 -3.09 -6.10 3.03
C PRO A 51 -2.79 -4.65 3.42
N PHE A 52 -1.58 -4.16 3.13
CA PHE A 52 -1.16 -2.78 3.43
C PHE A 52 -1.57 -1.81 2.32
N THR A 53 -1.35 -2.21 1.07
CA THR A 53 -1.77 -1.43 -0.10
C THR A 53 -3.28 -1.24 -0.13
N LEU A 54 -4.05 -2.28 0.21
CA LEU A 54 -5.51 -2.28 0.21
C LEU A 54 -6.10 -1.95 1.59
N LEU A 55 -5.27 -1.47 2.53
CA LEU A 55 -5.67 -1.18 3.90
C LEU A 55 -6.88 -0.22 3.98
N PRO A 56 -6.96 0.86 3.18
CA PRO A 56 -8.13 1.74 3.18
C PRO A 56 -9.44 1.01 2.84
N ILE A 57 -9.43 0.03 1.94
CA ILE A 57 -10.65 -0.76 1.59
C ILE A 57 -11.13 -1.57 2.81
N LEU A 58 -10.20 -2.26 3.46
CA LEU A 58 -10.50 -3.09 4.63
C LEU A 58 -11.04 -2.25 5.80
N ILE A 59 -10.46 -1.07 5.99
CA ILE A 59 -10.86 -0.12 7.02
C ILE A 59 -12.21 0.50 6.68
N GLY A 60 -12.41 0.99 5.46
CA GLY A 60 -13.66 1.60 5.01
C GLY A 60 -14.85 0.67 5.16
N PHE A 61 -14.71 -0.60 4.76
CA PHE A 61 -15.75 -1.62 4.97
C PHE A 61 -16.09 -1.80 6.45
N SER A 62 -15.06 -1.93 7.30
CA SER A 62 -15.22 -2.19 8.73
C SER A 62 -15.76 -0.96 9.49
N ALA A 63 -15.31 0.23 9.12
CA ALA A 63 -15.73 1.51 9.68
C ALA A 63 -17.18 1.81 9.32
N ALA A 64 -17.59 1.60 8.06
CA ALA A 64 -18.97 1.80 7.63
C ALA A 64 -19.92 0.88 8.40
N LYS A 65 -19.54 -0.39 8.57
CA LYS A 65 -20.30 -1.33 9.40
C LYS A 65 -20.39 -0.87 10.86
N ARG A 66 -19.35 -0.22 11.39
CA ARG A 66 -19.32 0.27 12.78
C ARG A 66 -20.14 1.55 12.97
N PHE A 67 -20.13 2.45 12.00
CA PHE A 67 -20.89 3.71 12.03
C PHE A 67 -22.35 3.55 11.60
N GLY A 68 -22.77 2.36 11.17
CA GLY A 68 -24.14 2.08 10.74
C GLY A 68 -24.43 2.44 9.28
N GLY A 69 -23.39 2.74 8.49
CA GLY A 69 -23.47 2.96 7.05
C GLY A 69 -23.43 1.67 6.24
N ASN A 70 -23.50 1.79 4.91
CA ASN A 70 -23.40 0.66 4.00
C ASN A 70 -21.93 0.20 3.85
N PRO A 71 -21.57 -1.04 4.24
CA PRO A 71 -20.19 -1.53 4.13
C PRO A 71 -19.61 -1.53 2.72
N TYR A 72 -20.45 -1.73 1.69
CA TYR A 72 -20.03 -1.67 0.29
C TYR A 72 -19.69 -0.25 -0.15
N LEU A 73 -20.39 0.77 0.36
CA LEU A 73 -20.05 2.16 0.11
C LEU A 73 -18.73 2.53 0.80
N GLY A 74 -18.52 2.07 2.04
CA GLY A 74 -17.23 2.23 2.73
C GLY A 74 -16.06 1.58 2.00
N ALA A 75 -16.27 0.37 1.44
CA ALA A 75 -15.29 -0.29 0.60
C ALA A 75 -15.04 0.48 -0.72
N ALA A 76 -16.08 1.00 -1.36
CA ALA A 76 -15.98 1.80 -2.58
C ALA A 76 -15.15 3.08 -2.36
N LEU A 77 -15.38 3.79 -1.26
CA LEU A 77 -14.56 4.92 -0.85
C LEU A 77 -13.10 4.51 -0.65
N GLY A 78 -12.85 3.39 0.03
CA GLY A 78 -11.50 2.86 0.18
C GLY A 78 -10.83 2.51 -1.16
N MET A 79 -11.58 2.00 -2.13
CA MET A 79 -11.09 1.70 -3.48
C MET A 79 -10.68 2.97 -4.25
N ILE A 80 -11.42 4.07 -4.07
CA ILE A 80 -11.05 5.37 -4.65
C ILE A 80 -9.71 5.84 -4.08
N LEU A 81 -9.52 5.74 -2.77
CA LEU A 81 -8.29 6.21 -2.10
C LEU A 81 -7.03 5.41 -2.47
N VAL A 82 -7.17 4.21 -3.04
CA VAL A 82 -6.05 3.37 -3.48
C VAL A 82 -6.12 3.01 -4.95
N HIS A 83 -6.88 3.78 -5.73
CA HIS A 83 -7.09 3.53 -7.15
C HIS A 83 -5.74 3.53 -7.89
N PRO A 84 -5.49 2.58 -8.82
CA PRO A 84 -4.20 2.47 -9.51
C PRO A 84 -3.87 3.66 -10.43
N GLY A 85 -4.86 4.50 -10.74
CA GLY A 85 -4.66 5.77 -11.42
C GLY A 85 -4.05 6.87 -10.54
N LEU A 86 -4.02 6.69 -9.21
CA LEU A 86 -3.34 7.58 -8.28
C LEU A 86 -1.86 7.19 -8.19
N MET A 87 -0.99 8.18 -8.01
CA MET A 87 0.39 7.95 -7.60
C MET A 87 0.39 7.16 -6.28
N SER A 88 1.16 6.08 -6.22
CA SER A 88 1.32 5.30 -5.00
C SER A 88 1.88 6.17 -3.87
N ALA A 89 1.30 6.09 -2.68
CA ALA A 89 1.83 6.73 -1.47
C ALA A 89 3.28 6.31 -1.17
N TYR A 90 3.70 5.13 -1.63
CA TYR A 90 5.06 4.63 -1.44
C TYR A 90 6.07 5.25 -2.42
N ASP A 91 5.61 5.75 -3.57
CA ASP A 91 6.45 6.38 -4.60
C ASP A 91 6.55 7.89 -4.41
N PHE A 92 5.57 8.49 -3.70
CA PHE A 92 5.53 9.91 -3.42
C PHE A 92 6.80 10.47 -2.75
N PRO A 93 7.38 9.84 -1.70
CA PRO A 93 8.61 10.34 -1.07
C PRO A 93 9.80 10.35 -2.04
N LYS A 94 9.95 9.31 -2.85
CA LYS A 94 11.03 9.20 -3.84
C LYS A 94 10.90 10.27 -4.92
N ALA A 95 9.67 10.52 -5.39
CA ALA A 95 9.42 11.57 -6.37
C ALA A 95 9.75 12.96 -5.82
N LEU A 96 9.46 13.20 -4.54
CA LEU A 96 9.82 14.45 -3.86
C LEU A 96 11.35 14.62 -3.74
N GLU A 97 12.07 13.56 -3.37
CA GLU A 97 13.53 13.55 -3.27
C GLU A 97 14.21 13.77 -4.63
N GLU A 98 13.66 13.16 -5.69
CA GLU A 98 14.16 13.30 -7.06
C GLU A 98 13.74 14.62 -7.73
N GLY A 99 12.99 15.47 -7.03
CA GLY A 99 12.49 16.74 -7.57
C GLY A 99 11.52 16.57 -8.74
N LYS A 100 10.89 15.40 -8.86
CA LYS A 100 9.90 15.11 -9.90
C LYS A 100 8.59 15.83 -9.59
N ALA A 101 7.91 16.29 -10.63
CA ALA A 101 6.58 16.88 -10.50
C ALA A 101 5.60 15.84 -9.96
N ILE A 102 4.92 16.18 -8.86
CA ILE A 102 3.84 15.38 -8.30
C ILE A 102 2.60 15.60 -9.19
N PRO A 103 1.96 14.54 -9.69
CA PRO A 103 0.71 14.65 -10.42
C PRO A 103 -0.34 15.35 -9.57
N HIS A 104 -1.04 16.32 -10.14
CA HIS A 104 -2.09 17.07 -9.47
C HIS A 104 -3.22 17.41 -10.44
N TRP A 105 -4.43 17.45 -9.91
CA TRP A 105 -5.57 18.04 -10.60
C TRP A 105 -5.69 19.52 -10.27
N ASP A 106 -6.00 20.31 -11.29
CA ASP A 106 -6.40 21.71 -11.16
C ASP A 106 -7.92 21.80 -11.15
N VAL A 107 -8.50 22.03 -9.97
CA VAL A 107 -9.95 22.07 -9.78
C VAL A 107 -10.33 23.40 -9.14
N PHE A 108 -11.00 24.27 -9.90
CA PHE A 108 -11.43 25.60 -9.44
C PHE A 108 -10.31 26.46 -8.80
N GLY A 109 -9.06 26.32 -9.28
CA GLY A 109 -7.89 27.01 -8.73
C GLY A 109 -7.28 26.36 -7.49
N LEU A 110 -7.77 25.18 -7.09
CA LEU A 110 -7.15 24.32 -6.09
C LEU A 110 -6.30 23.26 -6.77
N HIS A 111 -5.05 23.13 -6.32
CA HIS A 111 -4.15 22.05 -6.71
C HIS A 111 -4.36 20.86 -5.76
N ILE A 112 -4.89 19.75 -6.28
CA ILE A 112 -5.14 18.53 -5.52
C ILE A 112 -4.18 17.45 -5.99
N ASN A 113 -3.29 16.99 -5.12
CA ASN A 113 -2.32 15.95 -5.46
C ASN A 113 -3.03 14.63 -5.76
N GLU A 114 -2.70 14.00 -6.89
CA GLU A 114 -3.22 12.68 -7.29
C GLU A 114 -2.45 11.56 -6.59
N VAL A 115 -2.40 11.61 -5.26
CA VAL A 115 -1.64 10.66 -4.44
C VAL A 115 -2.61 9.80 -3.68
N GLY A 116 -2.40 8.49 -3.76
CA GLY A 116 -3.16 7.51 -3.02
C GLY A 116 -2.86 7.56 -1.52
N TYR A 117 -3.72 6.89 -0.75
CA TYR A 117 -3.61 6.79 0.69
C TYR A 117 -3.30 5.36 1.14
N GLN A 118 -2.52 4.63 0.32
CA GLN A 118 -2.07 3.27 0.64
C GLN A 118 -1.40 3.26 2.02
N GLY A 119 -1.75 2.29 2.87
CA GLY A 119 -1.23 2.19 4.23
C GLY A 119 -1.74 3.25 5.24
N GLN A 120 -2.56 4.23 4.84
CA GLN A 120 -3.08 5.26 5.76
C GLN A 120 -4.47 4.90 6.29
N VAL A 121 -4.70 5.22 7.58
CA VAL A 121 -5.93 4.86 8.31
C VAL A 121 -6.86 6.05 8.54
N LEU A 122 -6.31 7.19 8.93
CA LEU A 122 -7.09 8.36 9.36
C LEU A 122 -7.99 8.94 8.26
N PRO A 123 -7.51 9.16 7.01
CA PRO A 123 -8.36 9.74 5.96
C PRO A 123 -9.59 8.87 5.67
N MET A 124 -9.41 7.54 5.70
CA MET A 124 -10.50 6.59 5.47
C MET A 124 -11.56 6.65 6.59
N LEU A 125 -11.12 6.74 7.85
CA LEU A 125 -12.04 6.82 8.99
C LEU A 125 -12.89 8.09 8.94
N VAL A 126 -12.28 9.23 8.60
CA VAL A 126 -13.00 10.51 8.42
C VAL A 126 -13.96 10.41 7.25
N ALA A 127 -13.52 9.92 6.09
CA ALA A 127 -14.35 9.78 4.90
C ALA A 127 -15.54 8.83 5.08
N THR A 128 -15.44 7.83 5.96
CA THR A 128 -16.52 6.88 6.24
C THR A 128 -17.49 7.37 7.31
N TYR A 129 -17.05 8.28 8.18
CA TYR A 129 -17.86 8.84 9.25
C TYR A 129 -18.86 9.89 8.75
N ILE A 130 -18.42 10.71 7.80
CA ILE A 130 -19.23 11.73 7.11
C ILE A 130 -20.25 11.05 6.20
#